data_AF-A0A2S2Q7J8-F1
#
_entry.id   AF-A0A2S2Q7J8-F1
#
_cell.length_a   1.000
_cell.length_b   1.000
_cell.length_c   1.000
_cell.angle_alpha   90.00
_cell.angle_beta   90.00
_cell.angle_gamma   90.00
#
_symmetry.space_group_name_H-M   'P 1'
#
loop_
_entity.id
_entity.type
_entity.pdbx_description
1 polymer ?
#
loop_
_entity_poly.entity_id
_entity_poly.type
_entity_poly.pdbx_seq_one_letter_code
_entity_poly.pdbx_strand_id
1 'polypeptide(L)'
;MSVTTSPLFIQTKSVFNGLCKEYFKKNINKIKTCKEFLEISKPEMFQILSNAVNNSPLKYNIKLEATYIIPNTDIKENRAFKTHARCLYKADDINYSLELDFLKIFQEKEEMEHKGSGFSLDSIDGIIMNVSLYKPLGGSSYIPLPEFIENKKATINVRNNDDECFKYSVLAKHVNSAHPERLTHYIGIQNMYSYDFSNLNFPTTLNDIKKIEKKNEASVNVYSIKQG
;
A
#
# COMPACT_ATOMS: atom_id res chain seq x y z
N MET A 1 21.60 -22.19 -27.77
CA MET A 1 20.91 -22.56 -26.52
C MET A 1 19.52 -21.95 -26.58
N SER A 2 18.48 -22.77 -26.68
CA SER A 2 17.11 -22.32 -26.89
C SER A 2 16.56 -21.65 -25.63
N VAL A 3 16.30 -20.35 -25.71
CA VAL A 3 15.54 -19.62 -24.69
C VAL A 3 14.09 -20.12 -24.81
N THR A 4 13.73 -21.11 -24.01
CA THR A 4 12.33 -21.48 -23.79
C THR A 4 11.65 -20.32 -23.07
N THR A 5 11.04 -19.44 -23.85
CA THR A 5 10.19 -18.35 -23.35
C THR A 5 9.07 -18.94 -22.51
N SER A 6 9.22 -18.87 -21.19
CA SER A 6 8.12 -19.07 -20.25
C SER A 6 7.00 -18.07 -20.62
N PRO A 7 5.71 -18.45 -20.55
CA PRO A 7 4.62 -17.55 -20.89
C PRO A 7 4.69 -16.26 -20.06
N LEU A 8 4.53 -15.13 -20.73
CA LEU A 8 4.60 -13.82 -20.12
C LEU A 8 3.36 -13.54 -19.25
N PHE A 9 3.49 -12.62 -18.29
CA PHE A 9 2.34 -12.04 -17.60
C PHE A 9 1.36 -11.39 -18.60
N ILE A 10 0.07 -11.66 -18.41
CA ILE A 10 -1.02 -11.06 -19.18
C ILE A 10 -1.84 -10.18 -18.23
N GLN A 11 -2.17 -8.96 -18.66
CA GLN A 11 -3.10 -8.12 -17.91
C GLN A 11 -4.52 -8.69 -18.04
N THR A 12 -5.07 -9.24 -16.95
CA THR A 12 -6.38 -9.91 -16.93
C THR A 12 -7.52 -8.97 -16.59
N LYS A 13 -7.25 -7.93 -15.79
CA LYS A 13 -8.26 -6.95 -15.38
C LYS A 13 -7.67 -5.55 -15.31
N SER A 14 -8.52 -4.56 -15.57
CA SER A 14 -8.22 -3.14 -15.36
C SER A 14 -9.48 -2.45 -14.85
N VAL A 15 -9.40 -1.81 -13.69
CA VAL A 15 -10.55 -1.21 -12.99
C VAL A 15 -10.19 0.23 -12.59
N PHE A 16 -11.21 1.05 -12.33
CA PHE A 16 -11.08 2.47 -11.96
C PHE A 16 -10.26 3.25 -13.00
N ASN A 17 -10.64 3.16 -14.28
CA ASN A 17 -9.96 3.83 -15.39
C ASN A 17 -8.44 3.52 -15.46
N GLY A 18 -8.05 2.29 -15.13
CA GLY A 18 -6.66 1.85 -15.20
C GLY A 18 -5.83 2.09 -13.95
N LEU A 19 -6.43 2.64 -12.88
CA LEU A 19 -5.75 2.82 -11.60
C LEU A 19 -5.41 1.49 -10.92
N CYS A 20 -6.22 0.45 -11.13
CA CYS A 20 -5.96 -0.89 -10.62
C CYS A 20 -5.82 -1.86 -11.79
N LYS A 21 -4.72 -2.62 -11.84
CA LYS A 21 -4.40 -3.60 -12.86
C LYS A 21 -4.06 -4.94 -12.22
N GLU A 22 -4.62 -6.01 -12.76
CA GLU A 22 -4.30 -7.39 -12.38
C GLU A 22 -3.48 -8.02 -13.51
N TYR A 23 -2.35 -8.61 -13.17
CA TYR A 23 -1.49 -9.36 -14.08
C TYR A 23 -1.45 -10.82 -13.64
N PHE A 24 -1.63 -11.74 -14.57
CA PHE A 24 -1.60 -13.18 -14.31
C PHE A 24 -0.56 -13.87 -15.19
N LYS A 25 0.22 -14.76 -14.59
CA LYS A 25 1.13 -15.67 -15.30
C LYS A 25 0.78 -17.11 -14.94
N LYS A 26 0.38 -17.87 -15.95
CA LYS A 26 0.02 -19.29 -15.82
C LYS A 26 1.28 -20.17 -15.84
N ASN A 27 1.30 -21.22 -15.03
CA ASN A 27 2.40 -22.20 -15.04
C ASN A 27 2.26 -23.24 -16.17
N ILE A 28 2.44 -22.81 -17.42
CA ILE A 28 2.30 -23.69 -18.60
C ILE A 28 3.40 -24.76 -18.63
N ASN A 29 4.59 -24.43 -18.13
CA ASN A 29 5.75 -25.33 -18.13
C ASN A 29 5.70 -26.39 -17.02
N LYS A 30 4.61 -26.47 -16.24
CA LYS A 30 4.42 -27.44 -15.16
C LYS A 30 5.58 -27.47 -14.16
N ILE A 31 6.13 -26.29 -13.86
CA ILE A 31 7.18 -26.11 -12.84
C ILE A 31 6.66 -26.70 -11.54
N LYS A 32 7.52 -27.49 -10.88
CA LYS A 32 7.11 -28.34 -9.76
C LYS A 32 7.23 -27.68 -8.40
N THR A 33 8.13 -26.70 -8.27
CA THR A 33 8.38 -26.04 -6.99
C THR A 33 7.95 -24.59 -7.01
N CYS A 34 7.33 -24.13 -5.92
CA CYS A 34 6.90 -22.73 -5.79
C CYS A 34 8.11 -21.79 -5.90
N LYS A 35 9.25 -22.20 -5.33
CA LYS A 35 10.49 -21.42 -5.36
C LYS A 35 10.96 -21.16 -6.78
N GLU A 36 11.11 -22.22 -7.58
CA GLU A 36 11.53 -22.08 -8.97
C GLU A 36 10.54 -21.25 -9.80
N PHE A 37 9.24 -21.45 -9.59
CA PHE A 37 8.22 -20.69 -10.31
C PHE A 37 8.25 -19.19 -9.99
N LEU A 38 8.45 -18.83 -8.72
CA LEU A 38 8.59 -17.43 -8.29
C LEU A 38 9.87 -16.79 -8.83
N GLU A 39 11.01 -17.48 -8.76
CA GLU A 39 12.29 -16.97 -9.29
C GLU A 39 12.25 -16.74 -10.80
N ILE A 40 11.66 -17.66 -11.58
CA ILE A 40 11.48 -17.49 -13.03
C ILE A 40 10.49 -16.37 -13.36
N SER A 41 9.56 -16.06 -12.45
CA SER A 41 8.58 -14.98 -12.64
C SER A 41 9.13 -13.61 -12.22
N LYS A 42 10.13 -13.57 -11.33
CA LYS A 42 10.70 -12.36 -10.73
C LYS A 42 11.16 -11.30 -11.76
N PRO A 43 11.85 -11.64 -12.87
CA PRO A 43 12.30 -10.63 -13.83
C PRO A 43 11.13 -9.86 -14.48
N GLU A 44 10.05 -10.55 -14.85
CA GLU A 44 8.88 -9.90 -15.45
C GLU A 44 8.10 -9.07 -14.42
N MET A 45 7.99 -9.58 -13.19
CA MET A 45 7.41 -8.85 -12.06
C MET A 45 8.17 -7.54 -11.81
N PHE A 46 9.50 -7.60 -11.82
CA PHE A 46 10.36 -6.42 -11.70
C PHE A 46 10.07 -5.41 -12.81
N GLN A 47 9.96 -5.85 -14.07
CA GLN A 47 9.67 -4.97 -15.19
C GLN A 47 8.30 -4.28 -15.06
N ILE A 48 7.26 -5.04 -14.68
CA ILE A 48 5.91 -4.49 -14.46
C ILE A 48 5.95 -3.41 -13.37
N LEU A 49 6.59 -3.70 -12.24
CA LEU A 49 6.68 -2.79 -11.10
C LEU A 49 7.55 -1.57 -11.41
N SER A 50 8.70 -1.75 -12.08
CA SER A 50 9.61 -0.68 -12.48
C SER A 50 8.92 0.31 -13.44
N ASN A 51 8.22 -0.20 -14.45
CA ASN A 51 7.47 0.63 -15.39
C ASN A 51 6.33 1.40 -14.71
N ALA A 52 5.63 0.77 -13.75
CA ALA A 52 4.56 1.44 -13.03
C ALA A 52 5.07 2.50 -12.05
N VAL A 53 6.11 2.20 -11.26
CA VAL A 53 6.61 3.08 -10.19
C VAL A 53 7.30 4.34 -10.73
N ASN A 54 7.86 4.26 -11.95
CA ASN A 54 8.45 5.41 -12.63
C ASN A 54 7.43 6.52 -12.94
N ASN A 55 6.14 6.18 -13.05
CA ASN A 55 5.07 7.13 -13.33
C ASN A 55 4.42 7.71 -12.07
N SER A 56 4.29 6.89 -11.01
CA SER A 56 3.66 7.27 -9.75
C SER A 56 4.02 6.23 -8.68
N PRO A 57 4.06 6.60 -7.39
CA PRO A 57 4.04 5.60 -6.32
C PRO A 57 2.86 4.63 -6.53
N LEU A 58 3.05 3.39 -6.11
CA LEU A 58 2.06 2.33 -6.28
C LEU A 58 1.91 1.48 -5.03
N LYS A 59 0.83 0.71 -5.00
CA LYS A 59 0.65 -0.41 -4.10
C LYS A 59 0.58 -1.68 -4.91
N TYR A 60 1.26 -2.73 -4.48
CA TYR A 60 1.12 -4.04 -5.10
C TYR A 60 0.95 -5.16 -4.08
N ASN A 61 0.35 -6.26 -4.51
CA ASN A 61 0.38 -7.53 -3.79
C ASN A 61 0.53 -8.69 -4.77
N ILE A 62 0.93 -9.83 -4.23
CA ILE A 62 1.17 -11.06 -4.97
C ILE A 62 0.27 -12.15 -4.39
N LYS A 63 -0.29 -12.98 -5.27
CA LYS A 63 -1.06 -14.17 -4.91
C LYS A 63 -0.55 -15.34 -5.75
N LEU A 64 -0.06 -16.39 -5.10
CA LEU A 64 0.32 -17.65 -5.73
C LEU A 64 -0.85 -18.63 -5.59
N GLU A 65 -1.32 -19.18 -6.72
CA GLU A 65 -2.39 -20.18 -6.74
C GLU A 65 -1.79 -21.56 -7.04
N ALA A 66 -2.18 -22.55 -6.24
CA ALA A 66 -1.73 -23.93 -6.38
C ALA A 66 -2.85 -24.90 -6.02
N THR A 67 -2.91 -26.01 -6.74
CA THR A 67 -3.81 -27.11 -6.46
C THR A 67 -3.10 -28.13 -5.59
N TYR A 68 -3.77 -28.52 -4.51
CA TYR A 68 -3.33 -29.56 -3.57
C TYR A 68 -4.24 -30.78 -3.68
N ILE A 69 -3.69 -31.96 -3.40
CA ILE A 69 -4.39 -33.25 -3.42
C ILE A 69 -4.16 -33.99 -2.11
N ILE A 70 -5.17 -34.70 -1.62
CA ILE A 70 -4.97 -35.69 -0.55
C ILE A 70 -4.46 -36.99 -1.19
N PRO A 71 -3.26 -37.49 -0.85
CA PRO A 71 -2.72 -38.72 -1.42
C PRO A 71 -3.69 -39.89 -1.32
N ASN A 72 -3.73 -40.72 -2.36
CA ASN A 72 -4.62 -41.88 -2.48
C ASN A 72 -6.13 -41.53 -2.51
N THR A 73 -6.47 -40.28 -2.83
CA THR A 73 -7.85 -39.85 -3.08
C THR A 73 -7.89 -38.96 -4.33
N ASP A 74 -9.09 -38.73 -4.87
CA ASP A 74 -9.32 -37.76 -5.94
C ASP A 74 -9.72 -36.37 -5.42
N ILE A 75 -9.59 -36.13 -4.11
CA ILE A 75 -9.96 -34.86 -3.48
C ILE A 75 -8.86 -33.84 -3.77
N LYS A 76 -9.21 -32.84 -4.58
CA LYS A 76 -8.35 -31.70 -4.90
C LYS A 76 -8.94 -30.41 -4.36
N GLU A 77 -8.06 -29.54 -3.87
CA GLU A 77 -8.44 -28.22 -3.36
C GLU A 77 -7.47 -27.17 -3.89
N ASN A 78 -8.02 -26.05 -4.38
CA ASN A 78 -7.22 -24.90 -4.75
C ASN A 78 -6.87 -24.10 -3.48
N ARG A 79 -5.59 -23.77 -3.34
CA ARG A 79 -5.04 -22.95 -2.27
C ARG A 79 -4.37 -21.73 -2.86
N ALA A 80 -4.49 -20.61 -2.15
CA ALA A 80 -3.87 -19.37 -2.53
C ALA A 80 -3.08 -18.79 -1.37
N PHE A 81 -1.82 -18.44 -1.64
CA PHE A 81 -0.92 -17.78 -0.70
C PHE A 81 -0.76 -16.34 -1.12
N LYS A 82 -1.05 -15.38 -0.22
CA LYS A 82 -1.24 -13.98 -0.60
C LYS A 82 -0.45 -13.05 0.30
N THR A 83 0.27 -12.11 -0.31
CA THR A 83 0.93 -11.04 0.44
C THR A 83 -0.01 -9.87 0.74
N HIS A 84 0.26 -9.15 1.83
CA HIS A 84 -0.36 -7.85 2.08
C HIS A 84 0.06 -6.83 1.02
N ALA A 85 -0.79 -5.82 0.79
CA ALA A 85 -0.46 -4.74 -0.11
C ALA A 85 0.74 -3.93 0.41
N ARG A 86 1.80 -3.86 -0.39
CA ARG A 86 3.03 -3.11 -0.13
C ARG A 86 3.02 -1.82 -0.93
N CYS A 87 3.38 -0.70 -0.31
CA CYS A 87 3.65 0.54 -1.03
C CYS A 87 5.04 0.45 -1.66
N LEU A 88 5.17 0.91 -2.90
CA LEU A 88 6.42 0.97 -3.64
C LEU A 88 6.60 2.40 -4.18
N TYR A 89 7.76 2.97 -3.88
CA TYR A 89 8.21 4.30 -4.31
C TYR A 89 9.40 4.19 -5.25
N LYS A 90 9.70 5.25 -5.99
CA LYS A 90 10.77 5.26 -7.00
C LYS A 90 12.16 4.94 -6.43
N ALA A 91 12.41 5.29 -5.17
CA ALA A 91 13.69 5.07 -4.49
C ALA A 91 13.81 3.67 -3.87
N ASP A 92 12.74 2.87 -3.86
CA ASP A 92 12.73 1.56 -3.22
C ASP A 92 13.46 0.52 -4.09
N ASP A 93 14.12 -0.43 -3.44
CA ASP A 93 14.65 -1.61 -4.10
C ASP A 93 13.51 -2.63 -4.35
N ILE A 94 13.14 -2.76 -5.63
CA ILE A 94 12.09 -3.66 -6.09
C ILE A 94 12.48 -5.12 -5.87
N ASN A 95 13.75 -5.50 -6.09
CA ASN A 95 14.19 -6.89 -5.93
C ASN A 95 14.12 -7.32 -4.46
N TYR A 96 14.61 -6.46 -3.57
CA TYR A 96 14.50 -6.69 -2.13
C TYR A 96 13.03 -6.80 -1.68
N SER A 97 12.17 -5.92 -2.20
CA SER A 97 10.73 -5.96 -1.89
C SER A 97 10.06 -7.26 -2.34
N LEU A 98 10.39 -7.75 -3.53
CA LEU A 98 9.91 -9.03 -4.06
C LEU A 98 10.42 -10.22 -3.24
N GLU A 99 11.69 -10.21 -2.83
CA GLU A 99 12.28 -11.26 -1.98
C GLU A 99 11.56 -11.38 -0.64
N LEU A 100 11.28 -10.24 0.01
CA LEU A 100 10.50 -10.23 1.25
C LEU A 100 9.08 -10.80 1.07
N ASP A 101 8.46 -10.55 -0.08
CA ASP A 101 7.13 -11.06 -0.37
C ASP A 101 7.14 -12.56 -0.70
N PHE A 102 8.18 -13.05 -1.38
CA PHE A 102 8.38 -14.48 -1.64
C PHE A 102 8.61 -15.26 -0.34
N LEU A 103 9.42 -14.70 0.58
CA LEU A 103 9.62 -15.30 1.90
C LEU A 103 8.30 -15.48 2.66
N LYS A 104 7.41 -14.49 2.62
CA LYS A 104 6.08 -14.60 3.25
C LYS A 104 5.21 -15.69 2.61
N ILE A 105 5.25 -15.81 1.28
CA ILE A 105 4.54 -16.88 0.57
C ILE A 105 5.07 -18.25 1.00
N PHE A 106 6.39 -18.41 1.15
CA PHE A 106 6.98 -19.67 1.62
C PHE A 106 6.59 -19.98 3.06
N GLN A 107 6.62 -19.01 3.96
CA GLN A 107 6.20 -19.18 5.35
C GLN A 107 4.74 -19.64 5.44
N GLU A 108 3.82 -18.97 4.72
CA GLU A 108 2.40 -19.31 4.71
C GLU A 108 2.16 -20.73 4.15
N LYS A 109 2.93 -21.12 3.12
CA LYS A 109 2.92 -22.47 2.55
C LYS A 109 3.41 -23.52 3.55
N GLU A 110 4.55 -23.30 4.19
CA GLU A 110 5.14 -24.21 5.17
C GLU A 110 4.21 -24.40 6.38
N GLU A 111 3.64 -23.31 6.90
CA GLU A 111 2.66 -23.38 7.99
C GLU A 111 1.43 -24.21 7.62
N MET A 112 1.00 -24.17 6.35
CA MET A 112 -0.12 -24.98 5.87
C MET A 112 0.25 -26.47 5.79
N GLU A 113 1.46 -26.79 5.30
CA GLU A 113 1.95 -28.18 5.21
C GLU A 113 2.18 -28.79 6.60
N HIS A 114 2.63 -27.99 7.57
CA HIS A 114 2.83 -28.41 8.95
C HIS A 114 1.53 -28.61 9.75
N LYS A 115 0.40 -28.08 9.30
CA LYS A 115 -0.91 -28.27 9.96
C LYS A 115 -1.48 -29.70 9.82
N GLY A 116 -0.74 -30.65 9.24
CA GLY A 116 -1.09 -32.08 9.27
C GLY A 116 -2.35 -32.43 8.47
N SER A 117 -2.72 -31.58 7.51
CA SER A 117 -3.98 -31.67 6.76
C SER A 117 -4.02 -32.82 5.73
N GLY A 118 -2.91 -33.56 5.55
CA GLY A 118 -2.80 -34.63 4.58
C GLY A 118 -2.73 -34.16 3.12
N PHE A 119 -2.69 -32.85 2.86
CA PHE A 119 -2.59 -32.30 1.51
C PHE A 119 -1.14 -32.27 1.03
N SER A 120 -0.92 -32.73 -0.19
CA SER A 120 0.33 -32.62 -0.94
C SER A 120 0.15 -31.70 -2.14
N LEU A 121 1.19 -30.96 -2.51
CA LEU A 121 1.16 -30.10 -3.70
C LEU A 121 1.00 -30.96 -4.97
N ASP A 122 -0.09 -30.77 -5.71
CA ASP A 122 -0.37 -31.45 -6.98
C ASP A 122 0.20 -30.65 -8.16
N SER A 123 -0.15 -29.36 -8.22
CA SER A 123 0.33 -28.46 -9.25
C SER A 123 0.30 -26.99 -8.82
N ILE A 124 1.17 -26.17 -9.42
CA ILE A 124 1.11 -24.73 -9.30
C ILE A 124 0.29 -24.23 -10.48
N ASP A 125 -0.77 -23.48 -10.24
CA ASP A 125 -1.68 -23.00 -11.28
C ASP A 125 -1.13 -21.73 -11.94
N GLY A 126 -0.62 -20.81 -11.13
CA GLY A 126 -0.03 -19.57 -11.59
C GLY A 126 0.17 -18.53 -10.48
N ILE A 127 0.59 -17.35 -10.90
CA ILE A 127 0.82 -16.20 -10.00
C ILE A 127 0.03 -15.00 -10.52
N ILE A 128 -0.60 -14.30 -9.58
CA ILE A 128 -1.33 -13.06 -9.81
C ILE A 128 -0.58 -11.94 -9.10
N MET A 129 -0.33 -10.83 -9.81
CA MET A 129 0.14 -9.57 -9.24
C MET A 129 -0.93 -8.51 -9.44
N ASN A 130 -1.37 -7.91 -8.34
CA ASN A 130 -2.23 -6.73 -8.38
C ASN A 130 -1.36 -5.50 -8.22
N VAL A 131 -1.49 -4.53 -9.12
CA VAL A 131 -0.79 -3.25 -9.08
C VAL A 131 -1.83 -2.13 -9.09
N SER A 132 -1.78 -1.25 -8.11
CA SER A 132 -2.69 -0.11 -7.97
C SER A 132 -1.88 1.17 -7.86
N LEU A 133 -2.19 2.19 -8.66
CA LEU A 133 -1.58 3.50 -8.49
C LEU A 133 -1.91 4.04 -7.10
N TYR A 134 -0.89 4.50 -6.40
CA TYR A 134 -0.99 4.96 -5.04
C TYR A 134 -0.71 6.45 -4.99
N LYS A 135 -1.77 7.23 -4.77
CA LYS A 135 -1.64 8.61 -4.32
C LYS A 135 -1.74 8.58 -2.80
N PRO A 136 -0.61 8.65 -2.06
CA PRO A 136 -0.70 8.79 -0.61
C PRO A 136 -1.57 10.01 -0.29
N LEU A 137 -2.42 9.87 0.73
CA LEU A 137 -3.07 11.03 1.34
C LEU A 137 -1.95 11.84 1.99
N GLY A 138 -1.46 12.86 1.28
CA GLY A 138 -0.42 13.76 1.73
C GLY A 138 -1.03 15.06 2.22
N GLY A 139 -0.54 15.54 3.36
CA GLY A 139 -0.63 16.96 3.65
C GLY A 139 0.19 17.78 2.65
N SER A 140 -0.05 19.08 2.59
CA SER A 140 0.77 20.02 1.83
C SER A 140 0.60 21.42 2.44
N SER A 141 0.95 22.45 1.69
CA SER A 141 0.52 23.83 1.97
C SER A 141 -0.98 24.02 1.76
N TYR A 142 -1.47 25.24 1.90
CA TYR A 142 -2.88 25.57 1.78
C TYR A 142 -3.51 25.03 0.48
N ILE A 143 -4.51 24.16 0.62
CA ILE A 143 -5.36 23.70 -0.48
C ILE A 143 -6.77 24.27 -0.25
N PRO A 144 -7.36 24.96 -1.24
CA PRO A 144 -8.73 25.45 -1.16
C PRO A 144 -9.72 24.33 -0.84
N LEU A 145 -10.66 24.59 0.07
CA LEU A 145 -11.72 23.62 0.37
C LEU A 145 -12.71 23.57 -0.81
N PRO A 146 -13.35 22.41 -1.03
CA PRO A 146 -14.54 22.37 -1.88
C PRO A 146 -15.62 23.32 -1.36
N GLU A 147 -16.32 23.99 -2.28
CA GLU A 147 -17.27 25.06 -2.00
C GLU A 147 -18.33 24.65 -0.96
N PHE A 148 -18.84 23.41 -1.05
CA PHE A 148 -19.86 22.90 -0.13
C PHE A 148 -19.38 22.75 1.34
N ILE A 149 -18.07 22.67 1.59
CA ILE A 149 -17.48 22.68 2.94
C ILE A 149 -17.21 24.11 3.35
N GLU A 150 -16.60 24.90 2.46
CA GLU A 150 -16.29 26.30 2.72
C GLU A 150 -17.54 27.13 3.07
N ASN A 151 -18.67 26.85 2.41
CA ASN A 151 -19.94 27.52 2.63
C ASN A 151 -20.56 27.18 3.99
N LYS A 152 -20.23 26.03 4.60
CA LYS A 152 -20.73 25.65 5.93
C LYS A 152 -20.09 26.45 7.07
N LYS A 153 -18.95 27.10 6.83
CA LYS A 153 -18.18 27.87 7.83
C LYS A 153 -17.89 27.10 9.13
N ALA A 154 -17.88 25.77 9.07
CA ALA A 154 -17.70 24.87 10.22
C ALA A 154 -16.31 24.22 10.25
N THR A 155 -15.39 24.64 9.38
CA THR A 155 -14.04 24.09 9.24
C THR A 155 -13.04 25.23 9.16
N ILE A 156 -11.97 25.14 9.95
CA ILE A 156 -10.84 26.05 9.87
C ILE A 156 -9.86 25.49 8.83
N ASN A 157 -9.65 26.20 7.73
CA ASN A 157 -8.63 25.86 6.73
C ASN A 157 -7.47 26.84 6.84
N VAL A 158 -6.42 26.46 7.56
CA VAL A 158 -5.27 27.33 7.84
C VAL A 158 -4.51 27.62 6.56
N ARG A 159 -4.23 28.91 6.30
CA ARG A 159 -3.49 29.39 5.12
C ARG A 159 -1.98 29.35 5.39
N ASN A 160 -1.38 28.18 5.24
CA ASN A 160 0.07 27.98 5.36
C ASN A 160 0.77 27.88 3.99
N ASN A 161 2.06 28.23 3.96
CA ASN A 161 2.92 28.16 2.77
C ASN A 161 4.02 27.08 2.87
N ASP A 162 4.01 26.30 3.95
CA ASP A 162 4.93 25.19 4.24
C ASP A 162 4.19 23.84 4.15
N ASP A 163 4.85 22.72 4.43
CA ASP A 163 4.21 21.39 4.45
C ASP A 163 3.70 20.98 5.85
N GLU A 164 3.48 21.95 6.75
CA GLU A 164 3.12 21.71 8.15
C GLU A 164 1.59 21.77 8.41
N CYS A 165 0.73 21.57 7.40
CA CYS A 165 -0.73 21.69 7.56
C CYS A 165 -1.30 20.80 8.67
N PHE A 166 -0.73 19.61 8.88
CA PHE A 166 -1.16 18.70 9.93
C PHE A 166 -0.91 19.30 11.33
N LYS A 167 0.27 19.90 11.55
CA LYS A 167 0.59 20.59 12.80
C LYS A 167 -0.42 21.70 13.07
N TYR A 168 -0.68 22.55 12.09
CA TYR A 168 -1.66 23.63 12.26
C TYR A 168 -3.08 23.11 12.50
N SER A 169 -3.47 22.00 11.87
CA SER A 169 -4.76 21.35 12.10
C SER A 169 -4.93 20.87 13.55
N VAL A 170 -3.86 20.34 14.16
CA VAL A 170 -3.85 19.93 15.57
C VAL A 170 -3.92 21.16 16.49
N LEU A 171 -3.12 22.19 16.20
CA LEU A 171 -3.05 23.41 17.01
C LEU A 171 -4.33 24.25 16.93
N ALA A 172 -5.13 24.11 15.87
CA ALA A 172 -6.37 24.86 15.67
C ALA A 172 -7.38 24.68 16.80
N LYS A 173 -7.31 23.57 17.56
CA LYS A 173 -8.12 23.35 18.77
C LYS A 173 -7.97 24.48 19.81
N HIS A 174 -6.81 25.13 19.84
CA HIS A 174 -6.48 26.19 20.81
C HIS A 174 -6.64 27.60 20.24
N VAL A 175 -7.07 27.74 18.99
CA VAL A 175 -7.28 29.04 18.35
C VAL A 175 -8.76 29.42 18.46
N ASN A 176 -9.02 30.48 19.24
CA ASN A 176 -10.34 31.11 19.30
C ASN A 176 -10.21 32.60 18.96
N SER A 177 -10.07 32.90 17.68
CA SER A 177 -9.89 34.26 17.17
C SER A 177 -10.82 34.55 15.99
N ALA A 178 -11.05 35.84 15.73
CA ALA A 178 -11.53 36.26 14.43
C ALA A 178 -10.48 35.89 13.37
N HIS A 179 -10.93 35.38 12.23
CA HIS A 179 -10.06 34.90 11.14
C HIS A 179 -9.10 33.77 11.55
N PRO A 180 -9.61 32.64 12.07
CA PRO A 180 -8.78 31.53 12.52
C PRO A 180 -7.98 30.88 11.38
N GLU A 181 -8.28 31.18 10.11
CA GLU A 181 -7.50 30.73 8.96
C GLU A 181 -6.09 31.33 8.87
N ARG A 182 -5.79 32.41 9.61
CA ARG A 182 -4.49 33.12 9.50
C ARG A 182 -3.39 32.41 10.28
N LEU A 183 -2.30 32.11 9.58
CA LEU A 183 -1.12 31.43 10.15
C LEU A 183 -0.53 32.14 11.38
N THR A 184 -0.63 33.47 11.44
CA THR A 184 -0.11 34.29 12.55
C THR A 184 -0.68 33.90 13.91
N HIS A 185 -1.91 33.37 13.96
CA HIS A 185 -2.52 32.93 15.22
C HIS A 185 -1.88 31.66 15.79
N TYR A 186 -1.15 30.90 14.98
CA TYR A 186 -0.55 29.63 15.36
C TYR A 186 0.87 29.79 15.88
N ILE A 187 1.47 30.98 15.73
CA ILE A 187 2.79 31.31 16.23
C ILE A 187 2.77 31.22 17.76
N GLY A 188 3.68 30.44 18.34
CA GLY A 188 3.81 30.29 19.79
C GLY A 188 2.83 29.32 20.45
N ILE A 189 1.72 28.93 19.80
CA ILE A 189 0.75 27.98 20.37
C ILE A 189 1.41 26.64 20.69
N GLN A 190 2.27 26.14 19.80
CA GLN A 190 3.02 24.90 20.04
C GLN A 190 3.74 24.93 21.39
N ASN A 191 4.44 26.03 21.70
CA ASN A 191 5.20 26.16 22.94
C ASN A 191 4.28 26.39 24.15
N MET A 192 3.20 27.15 23.97
CA MET A 192 2.23 27.45 25.03
C MET A 192 1.53 26.19 25.57
N TYR A 193 1.26 25.22 24.69
CA TYR A 193 0.59 23.97 25.04
C TYR A 193 1.53 22.76 25.01
N SER A 194 2.84 22.98 24.94
CA SER A 194 3.89 21.96 24.98
C SER A 194 3.70 20.82 23.96
N TYR A 195 3.22 21.13 22.75
CA TYR A 195 3.13 20.14 21.68
C TYR A 195 4.52 19.81 21.12
N ASP A 196 4.78 18.53 20.95
CA ASP A 196 5.99 18.00 20.37
C ASP A 196 5.72 17.35 18.99
N PHE A 197 6.24 18.02 17.96
CA PHE A 197 6.18 17.60 16.55
C PHE A 197 7.54 17.12 16.00
N SER A 198 8.57 16.98 16.84
CA SER A 198 9.96 16.70 16.41
C SER A 198 10.15 15.36 15.68
N ASN A 199 9.29 14.38 15.93
CA ASN A 199 9.37 13.04 15.34
C ASN A 199 8.43 12.84 14.14
N LEU A 200 7.95 13.94 13.53
CA LEU A 200 7.14 13.91 12.33
C LEU A 200 7.98 14.17 11.09
N ASN A 201 7.61 13.48 10.01
CA ASN A 201 7.94 13.94 8.68
C ASN A 201 6.86 14.94 8.24
N PHE A 202 7.27 15.98 7.53
CA PHE A 202 6.37 16.89 6.83
C PHE A 202 6.57 16.72 5.31
N PRO A 203 5.49 16.53 4.54
CA PRO A 203 4.09 16.41 5.00
C PRO A 203 3.82 15.12 5.80
N THR A 204 2.97 15.22 6.81
CA THR A 204 2.68 14.10 7.73
C THR A 204 1.93 12.97 7.05
N THR A 205 2.44 11.75 7.19
CA THR A 205 1.77 10.53 6.71
C THR A 205 0.73 10.03 7.71
N LEU A 206 -0.29 9.30 7.25
CA LEU A 206 -1.29 8.69 8.14
C LEU A 206 -0.68 7.76 9.20
N ASN A 207 0.45 7.11 8.89
CA ASN A 207 1.15 6.24 9.82
C ASN A 207 1.82 7.04 10.96
N ASP A 208 2.25 8.27 10.67
CA ASP A 208 2.89 9.14 11.67
C ASP A 208 1.90 9.78 12.64
N ILE A 209 0.60 9.81 12.31
CA ILE A 209 -0.46 10.33 13.21
C ILE A 209 -0.45 9.60 14.55
N LYS A 210 -0.30 8.26 14.53
CA LYS A 210 -0.23 7.45 15.76
C LYS A 210 0.94 7.85 16.67
N LYS A 211 2.05 8.33 16.09
CA LYS A 211 3.20 8.82 16.86
C LYS A 211 2.84 10.09 17.63
N ILE A 212 2.06 10.97 17.01
CA ILE A 212 1.62 12.24 17.60
C ILE A 212 0.55 12.03 18.66
N GLU A 213 -0.44 11.18 18.40
CA GLU A 213 -1.48 10.86 19.37
C GLU A 213 -0.86 10.36 20.69
N LYS A 214 0.12 9.45 20.58
CA LYS A 214 0.86 8.92 21.73
C LYS A 214 1.71 9.98 22.45
N LYS A 215 2.35 10.88 21.69
CA LYS A 215 3.31 11.84 22.25
C LYS A 215 2.65 13.07 22.89
N ASN A 216 1.49 13.46 22.37
CA ASN A 216 0.80 14.70 22.76
C ASN A 216 -0.53 14.45 23.49
N GLU A 217 -0.81 13.20 23.87
CA GLU A 217 -2.09 12.77 24.49
C GLU A 217 -3.31 13.32 23.72
N ALA A 218 -3.20 13.31 22.39
CA ALA A 218 -4.21 13.82 21.48
C ALA A 218 -4.92 12.67 20.77
N SER A 219 -6.16 12.91 20.35
CA SER A 219 -6.89 11.99 19.48
C SER A 219 -7.21 12.70 18.17
N VAL A 220 -6.88 12.05 17.05
CA VAL A 220 -6.98 12.63 15.71
C VAL A 220 -7.87 11.74 14.85
N ASN A 221 -8.98 12.30 14.38
CA ASN A 221 -9.85 11.64 13.40
C ASN A 221 -9.58 12.20 12.02
N VAL A 222 -9.24 11.33 11.06
CA VAL A 222 -9.04 11.69 9.66
C VAL A 222 -10.23 11.25 8.83
N TYR A 223 -10.87 12.21 8.15
CA TYR A 223 -11.97 11.97 7.23
C TYR A 223 -11.51 12.21 5.80
N SER A 224 -12.11 11.50 4.85
CA SER A 224 -11.94 11.76 3.42
C SER A 224 -13.28 12.17 2.82
N ILE A 225 -13.22 13.08 1.86
CA ILE A 225 -14.39 13.47 1.08
C ILE A 225 -14.52 12.47 -0.06
N LYS A 226 -15.63 11.74 -0.09
CA LYS A 226 -16.00 10.98 -1.28
C LYS A 226 -16.44 12.01 -2.32
N GLN A 227 -15.65 12.19 -3.38
CA GLN A 227 -16.15 12.91 -4.55
C GLN A 227 -17.38 12.15 -5.06
N GLY A 228 -18.50 12.85 -5.15
CA GLY A 228 -19.75 12.34 -5.73
C GLY A 228 -19.64 12.19 -7.23
#